data_AF-A0A1Y3AMQ4-F1
#
_entry.id   AF-A0A1Y3AMQ4-F1
#
_cell.length_a   1.000
_cell.length_b   1.000
_cell.length_c   1.000
_cell.angle_alpha   90.00
_cell.angle_beta   90.00
_cell.angle_gamma   90.00
#
_symmetry.space_group_name_H-M   'P 1'
#
loop_
_entity.id
_entity.type
_entity.pdbx_description
1 polymer ?
#
loop_
_entity_poly.entity_id
_entity_poly.type
_entity_poly.pdbx_seq_one_letter_code
_entity_poly.pdbx_strand_id
1 'polypeptide(L)'
;MANKRDYYEILGIKRNASEKEIKKAFRNLAIKYHPDKNKDPGAEDKFREIATAYDVLSDKEKRKQYDQFGETDNMANKFTNANFQDIFSNFEDIFQMW
;
A
#
# COMPACT_ATOMS: atom_id res chain seq x y z
N MET A 1 10.86 5.72 20.37
CA MET A 1 11.28 5.52 18.97
C MET A 1 10.04 5.19 18.17
N ALA A 2 9.62 6.07 17.26
CA ALA A 2 8.38 5.87 16.52
C ALA A 2 8.50 4.62 15.65
N ASN A 3 7.83 3.54 16.05
CA ASN A 3 7.52 2.40 15.21
C ASN A 3 6.59 2.90 14.10
N LYS A 4 7.16 3.57 13.08
CA LYS A 4 6.50 3.76 11.79
C LYS A 4 6.25 2.36 11.25
N ARG A 5 4.97 1.97 11.15
CA ARG A 5 4.56 0.63 10.74
C ARG A 5 5.24 0.29 9.40
N ASP A 6 6.05 -0.76 9.38
CA ASP A 6 6.74 -1.19 8.18
C ASP A 6 5.71 -1.55 7.09
N TYR A 7 5.91 -1.08 5.86
CA TYR A 7 5.03 -1.43 4.72
C TYR A 7 4.92 -2.95 4.51
N TYR A 8 5.98 -3.69 4.86
CA TYR A 8 5.98 -5.15 4.85
C TYR A 8 5.02 -5.74 5.88
N GLU A 9 4.95 -5.17 7.08
CA GLU A 9 4.02 -5.61 8.13
C GLU A 9 2.58 -5.24 7.79
N ILE A 10 2.35 -4.07 7.19
CA ILE A 10 1.03 -3.65 6.70
C ILE A 10 0.49 -4.64 5.66
N LEU A 11 1.34 -5.07 4.72
CA LEU A 11 0.99 -6.08 3.73
C LEU A 11 1.01 -7.52 4.30
N GLY A 12 1.52 -7.73 5.51
CA GLY A 12 1.66 -9.05 6.13
C GLY A 12 2.65 -9.96 5.39
N ILE A 13 3.68 -9.39 4.80
CA ILE A 13 4.70 -10.09 4.00
C ILE A 13 6.09 -9.93 4.61
N LYS A 14 7.03 -10.76 4.19
CA LYS A 14 8.42 -10.65 4.59
C LYS A 14 9.15 -9.56 3.79
N ARG A 15 10.19 -8.96 4.39
CA ARG A 15 11.11 -8.02 3.72
C ARG A 15 11.80 -8.59 2.48
N ASN A 16 11.89 -9.91 2.35
CA ASN A 16 12.44 -10.59 1.17
C ASN A 16 11.36 -11.01 0.15
N ALA A 17 10.11 -10.60 0.34
CA ALA A 17 9.02 -10.97 -0.54
C ALA A 17 9.26 -10.49 -1.97
N SER A 18 8.88 -11.37 -2.91
CA SER A 18 8.94 -11.07 -4.35
C SER A 18 7.82 -10.10 -4.75
N GLU A 19 7.97 -9.40 -5.87
CA GLU A 19 6.93 -8.51 -6.43
C GLU A 19 5.58 -9.23 -6.60
N LYS A 20 5.63 -10.51 -6.99
CA LYS A 20 4.43 -11.37 -7.08
C LYS A 20 3.74 -11.59 -5.74
N GLU A 21 4.51 -11.75 -4.66
CA GLU A 21 3.96 -11.94 -3.31
C GLU A 21 3.37 -10.63 -2.78
N ILE A 22 4.05 -9.51 -3.02
CA ILE A 22 3.57 -8.16 -2.69
C ILE A 22 2.20 -7.91 -3.36
N LYS A 23 2.11 -8.17 -4.67
CA LYS A 23 0.86 -8.02 -5.43
C LYS A 23 -0.25 -8.96 -4.96
N LYS A 24 0.08 -10.20 -4.64
CA LYS A 24 -0.89 -11.18 -4.12
C LYS A 24 -1.41 -10.79 -2.74
N ALA A 25 -0.54 -10.35 -1.83
CA ALA A 25 -0.91 -9.93 -0.48
C ALA A 25 -1.78 -8.67 -0.52
N PHE A 26 -1.36 -7.66 -1.29
CA PHE A 26 -2.15 -6.46 -1.54
C PHE A 26 -3.55 -6.79 -2.06
N ARG A 27 -3.66 -7.64 -3.10
CA ARG A 27 -4.94 -8.04 -3.67
C ARG A 27 -5.88 -8.64 -2.63
N ASN A 28 -5.38 -9.55 -1.80
CA ASN A 28 -6.18 -10.19 -0.75
C ASN A 28 -6.67 -9.19 0.30
N LEU A 29 -5.80 -8.26 0.71
CA LEU A 29 -6.13 -7.26 1.72
C LEU A 29 -7.09 -6.19 1.18
N ALA A 30 -6.86 -5.74 -0.05
CA ALA A 30 -7.72 -4.77 -0.71
C ALA A 30 -9.14 -5.31 -0.94
N ILE A 31 -9.32 -6.58 -1.30
CA ILE A 31 -10.66 -7.20 -1.37
C ILE A 31 -11.31 -7.27 0.02
N LYS A 32 -10.51 -7.54 1.07
CA LYS A 32 -10.98 -7.63 2.45
C LYS A 32 -11.39 -6.28 3.05
N TYR A 33 -10.71 -5.22 2.65
CA TYR A 33 -10.92 -3.84 3.13
C TYR A 33 -11.55 -2.93 2.07
N HIS A 34 -12.10 -3.51 0.99
CA HIS A 34 -12.71 -2.73 -0.08
C HIS A 34 -13.92 -1.95 0.46
N PRO A 35 -14.05 -0.63 0.19
CA PRO A 35 -15.12 0.21 0.72
C PRO A 35 -16.53 -0.26 0.30
N ASP A 36 -16.65 -0.94 -0.84
CA ASP A 36 -17.93 -1.55 -1.26
C ASP A 36 -18.34 -2.74 -0.37
N LYS A 37 -17.39 -3.60 0.01
CA LYS A 37 -17.65 -4.80 0.82
C LYS A 37 -17.54 -4.55 2.32
N ASN A 38 -16.80 -3.51 2.72
CA ASN A 38 -16.47 -3.24 4.12
C ASN A 38 -16.60 -1.74 4.40
N LYS A 39 -17.70 -1.38 5.08
CA LYS A 39 -18.03 0.01 5.45
C LYS A 39 -17.63 0.36 6.89
N ASP A 40 -16.74 -0.43 7.49
CA ASP A 40 -16.24 -0.14 8.83
C ASP A 40 -15.52 1.22 8.86
N PRO A 41 -15.71 2.05 9.90
CA PRO A 41 -15.10 3.37 10.04
C PRO A 41 -13.57 3.38 10.23
N GLY A 42 -12.88 2.29 9.89
CA GLY A 42 -11.42 2.19 9.79
C GLY A 42 -10.94 1.30 8.64
N ALA A 43 -11.85 0.83 7.78
CA ALA A 43 -11.49 0.06 6.59
C ALA A 43 -10.78 0.95 5.56
N GLU A 44 -11.22 2.21 5.40
CA GLU A 44 -10.58 3.20 4.52
C GLU A 44 -9.14 3.49 4.98
N ASP A 45 -8.92 3.71 6.28
CA ASP A 45 -7.59 4.02 6.82
C ASP A 45 -6.63 2.86 6.61
N LYS A 46 -7.07 1.62 6.91
CA LYS A 46 -6.30 0.40 6.61
C LYS A 46 -6.03 0.24 5.12
N PHE A 47 -7.05 0.48 4.28
CA PHE A 47 -6.88 0.40 2.83
C PHE A 47 -5.84 1.42 2.36
N ARG A 48 -5.85 2.64 2.90
CA ARG A 48 -4.84 3.67 2.62
C ARG A 48 -3.44 3.24 3.02
N GLU A 49 -3.26 2.65 4.19
CA GLU A 49 -1.98 2.08 4.60
C GLU A 49 -1.52 0.98 3.61
N ILE A 50 -2.42 0.04 3.26
CA ILE A 50 -2.15 -1.07 2.35
C ILE A 50 -1.81 -0.60 0.92
N ALA A 51 -2.54 0.39 0.41
CA ALA A 51 -2.32 1.01 -0.89
C ALA A 51 -0.96 1.70 -0.98
N THR A 52 -0.63 2.49 0.04
CA THR A 52 0.65 3.20 0.14
C THR A 52 1.81 2.20 0.23
N ALA A 53 1.66 1.16 1.05
CA ALA A 53 2.65 0.10 1.18
C ALA A 53 2.90 -0.61 -0.15
N TYR A 54 1.84 -0.93 -0.90
CA TYR A 54 1.98 -1.58 -2.19
C TYR A 54 2.62 -0.66 -3.23
N ASP A 55 2.23 0.60 -3.35
CA ASP A 55 2.84 1.52 -4.34
C ASP A 55 4.36 1.63 -4.17
N VAL A 56 4.81 1.73 -2.92
CA VAL A 56 6.23 1.82 -2.59
C VAL A 56 6.94 0.48 -2.82
N LEU A 57 6.35 -0.63 -2.39
CA LEU A 57 7.01 -1.95 -2.43
C LEU A 57 6.92 -2.65 -3.79
N SER A 58 5.89 -2.34 -4.59
CA SER A 58 5.66 -2.92 -5.91
C SER A 58 6.67 -2.44 -6.94
N ASP A 59 7.20 -1.23 -6.77
CA ASP A 59 8.20 -0.66 -7.67
C ASP A 59 9.59 -0.85 -7.07
N LYS A 60 10.51 -1.47 -7.82
CA LYS A 60 11.87 -1.74 -7.34
C LYS A 60 12.65 -0.47 -7.02
N GLU A 61 12.42 0.61 -7.76
CA GLU A 61 13.07 1.89 -7.56
C GLU A 61 12.53 2.58 -6.30
N LYS A 62 11.20 2.64 -6.14
CA LYS A 62 10.58 3.18 -4.91
C LYS A 62 10.91 2.36 -3.68
N ARG A 63 10.91 1.03 -3.79
CA ARG A 63 11.30 0.11 -2.71
C ARG A 63 12.75 0.35 -2.31
N LYS A 64 13.66 0.46 -3.27
CA LYS A 64 15.06 0.78 -2.99
C LYS A 64 15.21 2.14 -2.32
N GLN A 65 14.46 3.15 -2.75
CA GLN A 65 14.44 4.46 -2.10
C GLN A 65 13.93 4.38 -0.66
N TYR A 66 12.86 3.61 -0.42
CA TYR A 66 12.33 3.34 0.92
C TYR A 66 13.33 2.58 1.81
N ASP A 67 13.98 1.53 1.29
CA ASP A 67 15.01 0.76 2.00
C ASP A 67 16.26 1.61 2.29
N GLN A 68 16.63 2.54 1.41
CA GLN A 68 17.87 3.34 1.50
C GLN A 68 17.70 4.62 2.34
N PHE A 69 16.55 5.29 2.25
CA PHE A 69 16.32 6.56 2.93
C PHE A 69 15.32 6.45 4.09
N GLY A 70 14.66 5.31 4.26
CA GLY A 70 13.48 5.21 5.12
C GLY A 70 12.35 6.09 4.62
N GLU A 71 11.25 6.13 5.37
CA GLU A 71 10.14 7.06 5.14
C GLU A 71 10.58 8.49 5.51
N THR A 72 11.44 9.08 4.68
CA THR A 72 11.79 10.50 4.74
C THR A 72 10.53 11.30 4.45
N ASP A 73 10.32 12.35 5.24
CA ASP A 73 9.13 13.21 5.24
C ASP A 73 8.74 13.75 3.83
N ASN A 74 9.70 13.75 2.90
CA ASN A 74 9.53 14.13 1.49
C ASN A 74 8.81 13.07 0.61
N MET A 75 8.83 11.78 0.98
CA MET A 75 8.06 10.75 0.28
C MET A 75 6.61 10.69 0.78
N ALA A 76 6.40 10.81 2.10
CA ALA A 76 5.08 10.83 2.70
C ALA A 76 4.26 12.06 2.27
N ASN A 77 4.90 13.23 2.08
CA ASN A 77 4.24 14.44 1.59
C ASN A 77 3.73 14.36 0.13
N LYS A 78 4.12 13.34 -0.64
CA LYS A 78 3.52 13.09 -1.96
C LYS A 78 2.24 12.24 -1.88
N PHE A 79 1.98 11.57 -0.77
CA PHE A 79 0.80 10.73 -0.54
C PHE A 79 -0.36 11.48 0.16
N THR A 80 -0.51 12.78 -0.11
CA THR A 80 -1.66 13.55 0.35
C THR A 80 -2.98 13.09 -0.28
N ASN A 81 -4.09 13.37 0.40
CA ASN A 81 -5.48 12.97 0.09
C ASN A 81 -5.92 13.09 -1.39
N ALA A 82 -5.34 14.00 -2.18
CA ALA A 82 -5.60 14.12 -3.62
C ALA A 82 -5.16 12.89 -4.43
N ASN A 83 -4.04 12.25 -4.07
CA ASN A 83 -3.56 11.05 -4.75
C ASN A 83 -4.29 9.78 -4.31
N PHE A 84 -4.95 9.76 -3.14
CA PHE A 84 -5.62 8.54 -2.67
C PHE A 84 -6.74 8.11 -3.62
N GLN A 85 -7.48 9.06 -4.20
CA GLN A 85 -8.51 8.76 -5.20
C GLN A 85 -7.90 8.16 -6.48
N ASP A 86 -6.80 8.74 -6.99
CA ASP A 86 -6.09 8.24 -8.18
C ASP A 86 -5.45 6.88 -7.95
N ILE A 87 -4.86 6.70 -6.76
CA ILE A 87 -4.30 5.44 -6.29
C ILE A 87 -5.41 4.39 -6.21
N PHE A 88 -6.56 4.74 -5.62
CA PHE A 88 -7.73 3.88 -5.50
C PHE A 88 -8.30 3.50 -6.88
N SER A 89 -8.42 4.45 -7.81
CA SER A 89 -8.91 4.21 -9.18
C SER A 89 -7.93 3.38 -10.01
N ASN A 90 -6.63 3.65 -9.95
CA ASN A 90 -5.61 2.78 -10.57
C ASN A 90 -5.64 1.37 -9.96
N PHE A 91 -5.95 1.26 -8.67
CA PHE A 91 -6.12 -0.04 -8.04
C PHE A 91 -7.38 -0.75 -8.49
N GLU A 92 -8.53 -0.07 -8.58
CA GLU A 92 -9.77 -0.63 -9.13
C GLU A 92 -9.56 -1.19 -10.54
N ASP A 93 -8.81 -0.51 -11.39
CA ASP A 93 -8.45 -1.01 -12.72
C ASP A 93 -7.66 -2.34 -12.64
N ILE A 94 -6.69 -2.43 -11.72
CA ILE A 94 -5.94 -3.67 -11.46
C ILE A 94 -6.84 -4.79 -10.91
N PHE A 95 -7.90 -4.45 -10.15
CA PHE A 95 -8.91 -5.41 -9.70
C PHE A 95 -9.85 -5.86 -10.80
N GLN A 96 -10.20 -4.96 -11.73
CA GLN A 96 -11.08 -5.20 -12.89
C GLN A 96 -10.38 -6.01 -13.99
N MET A 97 -9.04 -6.00 -14.04
CA MET A 97 -8.23 -6.71 -15.05
C MET A 97 -8.16 -8.24 -14.85
N TRP A 98 -9.03 -8.83 -14.02
CA TRP A 98 -9.04 -10.25 -13.63
C TRP A 98 -10.44 -10.87 -13.73
#